data_AF-A0A085V9L5-F1
#
_entry.id   AF-A0A085V9L5-F1
#
_cell.length_a   1.000
_cell.length_b   1.000
_cell.length_c   1.000
_cell.angle_alpha   90.00
_cell.angle_beta   90.00
_cell.angle_gamma   90.00
#
_symmetry.space_group_name_H-M   'P 1'
#
loop_
_entity.id
_entity.type
_entity.pdbx_description
1 polymer ?
#
loop_
_entity_poly.entity_id
_entity_poly.type
_entity_poly.pdbx_seq_one_letter_code
_entity_poly.pdbx_strand_id
1 'polypeptide(L)'
;MSEIHTPYGLLHPAQADELLHVPAQRLDRQILAHSRRWHTVGLFMRCTACGHSQKASESARPFPHDPACQANAGKDFPWQEWAAILRQLPIDRPTNVLSTRGNHS
;
A
#
# COMPACT_ATOMS: atom_id res chain seq x y z
N MET A 1 16.75 -18.31 -31.30
CA MET A 1 16.02 -17.69 -30.18
C MET A 1 16.48 -18.40 -28.93
N SER A 2 17.22 -17.72 -28.06
CA SER A 2 17.96 -18.38 -26.97
C SER A 2 17.04 -18.55 -25.76
N GLU A 3 16.83 -19.80 -25.35
CA GLU A 3 16.04 -20.18 -24.19
C GLU A 3 16.82 -19.90 -22.90
N ILE A 4 16.20 -19.21 -21.94
CA ILE A 4 16.80 -18.89 -20.64
C ILE A 4 16.42 -20.00 -19.67
N HIS A 5 17.39 -20.84 -19.32
CA HIS A 5 17.23 -21.90 -18.34
C HIS A 5 17.41 -21.36 -16.92
N THR A 6 16.40 -21.56 -16.06
CA THR A 6 16.48 -21.32 -14.61
C THR A 6 16.26 -22.65 -13.88
N PRO A 7 16.68 -22.79 -12.59
CA PRO A 7 16.57 -24.06 -11.86
C PRO A 7 15.14 -24.55 -11.60
N TYR A 8 14.11 -23.82 -12.03
CA TYR A 8 12.69 -24.17 -11.86
C TYR A 8 11.95 -24.42 -13.20
N GLY A 9 12.68 -24.52 -14.32
CA GLY A 9 12.10 -24.83 -15.64
C GLY A 9 12.09 -23.64 -16.62
N LEU A 10 11.67 -23.93 -17.87
CA LEU A 10 11.59 -22.96 -18.98
C LEU A 10 10.48 -21.94 -18.71
N LEU A 11 10.86 -20.71 -18.39
CA LEU A 11 9.92 -19.59 -18.37
C LEU A 11 9.82 -19.01 -19.78
N HIS A 12 8.60 -19.06 -20.35
CA HIS A 12 8.32 -18.33 -21.58
C HIS A 12 8.50 -16.83 -21.32
N PRO A 13 9.30 -16.09 -22.13
CA PRO A 13 9.61 -14.68 -21.90
C PRO A 13 8.38 -13.78 -21.75
N ALA A 14 7.27 -14.14 -22.40
CA ALA A 14 6.00 -13.43 -22.32
C ALA A 14 5.33 -13.48 -20.93
N GLN A 15 5.62 -14.50 -20.10
CA GLN A 15 5.04 -14.62 -18.76
C GLN A 15 5.91 -13.97 -17.67
N ALA A 16 7.20 -13.75 -17.95
CA ALA A 16 8.11 -13.10 -17.01
C ALA A 16 7.92 -11.58 -16.98
N ASP A 17 7.57 -10.97 -18.11
CA ASP A 17 7.42 -9.50 -18.25
C ASP A 17 6.13 -8.97 -17.58
N GLU A 18 5.07 -9.79 -17.54
CA GLU A 18 3.78 -9.41 -16.95
C GLU A 18 3.76 -9.53 -15.42
N LEU A 19 4.66 -10.34 -14.85
CA LEU A 19 4.73 -10.66 -13.41
C LEU A 19 5.83 -9.88 -12.66
N LEU A 20 6.71 -9.17 -13.37
CA LEU A 20 7.88 -8.53 -12.79
C LEU A 20 7.78 -6.99 -12.92
N HIS A 21 7.53 -6.36 -11.77
CA HIS A 21 8.26 -5.17 -11.28
C HIS A 21 7.66 -3.76 -11.36
N VAL A 22 6.71 -3.40 -12.22
CA VAL A 22 6.28 -1.98 -12.28
C VAL A 22 5.21 -1.59 -11.23
N PRO A 23 4.13 -2.37 -11.01
CA PRO A 23 3.07 -1.99 -10.07
C PRO A 23 3.49 -2.05 -8.59
N ALA A 24 4.22 -3.11 -8.20
CA ALA A 24 4.72 -3.26 -6.83
C ALA A 24 5.71 -2.15 -6.46
N GLN A 25 6.64 -1.82 -7.37
CA GLN A 25 7.56 -0.69 -7.17
C GLN A 25 6.84 0.66 -7.08
N ARG A 26 5.72 0.82 -7.79
CA ARG A 26 4.90 2.04 -7.70
C ARG A 26 4.22 2.15 -6.32
N LEU A 27 3.64 1.05 -5.83
CA LEU A 27 2.99 1.04 -4.53
C LEU A 27 4.01 1.27 -3.39
N ASP A 28 5.14 0.58 -3.43
CA ASP A 28 6.23 0.75 -2.45
C ASP A 28 6.72 2.20 -2.42
N ARG A 29 6.90 2.82 -3.60
CA ARG A 29 7.27 4.24 -3.69
C ARG A 29 6.21 5.16 -3.07
N GLN A 30 4.92 4.89 -3.28
CA GLN A 30 3.85 5.68 -2.69
C GLN A 30 3.80 5.52 -1.17
N ILE A 31 3.93 4.28 -0.66
CA ILE A 31 4.01 4.01 0.78
C ILE A 31 5.21 4.74 1.39
N LEU A 32 6.39 4.67 0.75
CA LEU A 32 7.59 5.35 1.22
C LEU A 32 7.46 6.88 1.15
N ALA A 33 6.85 7.42 0.11
CA ALA A 33 6.62 8.86 0.00
C ALA A 33 5.65 9.35 1.10
N HIS A 34 4.61 8.57 1.38
CA HIS A 34 3.66 8.85 2.45
C HIS A 34 4.34 8.79 3.82
N SER A 35 5.09 7.72 4.09
CA SER A 35 5.72 7.48 5.40
C SER A 35 6.80 8.49 5.76
N ARG A 36 7.44 9.14 4.77
CA ARG A 36 8.36 10.26 4.99
C ARG A 36 7.69 11.48 5.62
N ARG A 37 6.40 11.69 5.34
CA ARG A 37 5.63 12.85 5.82
C ARG A 37 4.76 12.51 7.02
N TRP A 38 4.30 11.25 7.09
CA TRP A 38 3.25 10.83 8.01
C TRP A 38 3.56 9.49 8.65
N HIS A 39 3.30 9.38 9.94
CA HIS A 39 3.34 8.11 10.67
C HIS A 39 1.94 7.73 11.11
N THR A 40 1.52 6.51 10.84
CA THR A 40 0.32 5.93 11.45
C THR A 40 0.71 5.31 12.80
N VAL A 41 0.14 5.82 13.90
CA VAL A 41 0.35 5.31 15.26
C VAL A 41 -1.01 4.93 15.84
N GLY A 42 -1.33 3.64 15.77
CA GLY A 42 -2.66 3.15 16.11
C GLY A 42 -3.74 3.85 15.25
N LEU A 43 -4.61 4.62 15.91
CA LEU A 43 -5.72 5.34 15.28
C LEU A 43 -5.36 6.77 14.83
N PHE A 44 -4.09 7.17 14.98
CA PHE A 44 -3.62 8.53 14.71
C PHE A 44 -2.72 8.57 13.48
N MET A 45 -2.89 9.61 12.68
CA MET A 45 -1.90 10.03 11.69
C MET A 45 -1.09 11.15 12.30
N ARG A 46 0.22 11.06 12.27
CA ARG A 46 1.15 12.01 12.89
C ARG A 46 2.08 12.62 11.85
N CYS A 47 2.25 13.94 11.85
CA CYS A 47 3.25 14.59 11.01
C CYS A 47 4.66 14.27 11.51
N THR A 48 5.57 13.90 10.61
CA THR A 48 6.99 13.65 10.96
C THR A 48 7.75 14.93 11.31
N ALA A 49 7.34 16.08 10.78
CA ALA A 49 8.01 17.35 10.99
C ALA A 49 7.60 18.04 12.30
N CYS A 50 6.29 18.25 12.54
CA CYS A 50 5.81 18.94 13.74
C CYS A 50 5.31 18.02 14.85
N GLY A 51 5.16 16.72 14.58
CA GLY A 51 4.67 15.76 15.57
C GLY A 51 3.19 15.88 15.93
N HIS A 52 2.45 16.85 15.37
CA HIS A 52 1.01 16.97 15.56
C HIS A 52 0.29 15.72 15.04
N SER A 53 -0.86 15.38 15.63
CA SER A 53 -1.59 14.15 15.32
C SER A 53 -3.07 14.41 15.07
N GLN A 54 -3.66 13.65 14.15
CA GLN A 54 -5.08 13.67 13.81
C GLN A 54 -5.67 12.27 13.91
N LYS A 55 -6.85 12.14 14.53
CA LYS A 55 -7.54 10.84 14.62
C LYS A 55 -8.12 10.42 13.27
N ALA A 56 -8.20 9.12 13.01
CA ALA A 56 -8.85 8.57 11.82
C ALA A 56 -10.32 9.02 11.66
N SER A 57 -11.04 9.19 12.77
CA SER A 57 -12.43 9.69 12.80
C SER A 57 -12.57 11.13 12.29
N GLU A 58 -11.46 11.86 12.16
CA GLU A 58 -11.43 13.26 11.73
C GLU A 58 -10.94 13.42 10.30
N SER A 59 -10.75 12.31 9.58
CA SER A 59 -10.14 12.21 8.24
C SER A 59 -10.82 13.06 7.15
N ALA A 60 -12.06 13.50 7.36
CA ALA A 60 -12.77 14.41 6.44
C ALA A 60 -12.28 15.86 6.54
N ARG A 61 -11.55 16.24 7.59
CA ARG A 61 -11.02 17.60 7.80
C ARG A 61 -9.54 17.68 7.41
N PRO A 62 -9.06 18.87 6.98
CA PRO A 62 -7.64 19.09 6.76
C PRO A 62 -6.82 18.75 7.99
N PHE A 63 -5.61 18.25 7.78
CA PHE A 63 -4.69 17.92 8.86
C PHE A 63 -4.28 19.19 9.64
N PRO A 64 -4.39 19.20 10.98
CA PRO A 64 -4.02 20.35 11.79
C PRO A 64 -2.51 20.34 12.06
N HIS A 65 -1.72 20.98 11.20
CA HIS A 65 -0.31 21.22 11.50
C HIS A 65 -0.13 22.24 12.62
N ASP A 66 1.03 22.18 13.27
CA ASP A 66 1.55 23.34 14.01
C ASP A 66 1.79 24.52 13.04
N PRO A 67 1.44 25.77 13.39
CA PRO A 67 1.63 26.93 12.51
C PRO A 67 3.07 27.13 12.03
N ALA A 68 4.07 26.77 12.84
CA ALA A 68 5.49 26.88 12.51
C ALA A 68 6.03 25.63 11.80
N CYS A 69 5.19 24.64 11.50
CA CYS A 69 5.58 23.43 10.80
C CYS A 69 6.06 23.75 9.38
N GLN A 70 7.30 23.36 9.05
CA GLN A 70 7.84 23.53 7.70
C GLN A 70 7.10 22.71 6.64
N ALA A 71 6.41 21.64 7.05
CA ALA A 71 5.57 20.83 6.16
C ALA A 71 4.17 21.42 5.95
N ASN A 72 3.83 22.55 6.60
CA ASN A 72 2.56 23.25 6.42
C ASN A 72 2.55 24.01 5.09
N ALA A 73 2.46 23.27 3.99
CA ALA A 73 2.40 23.81 2.63
C ALA A 73 0.96 24.05 2.12
N GLY A 74 -0.05 23.74 2.94
CA GLY A 74 -1.46 23.86 2.56
C GLY A 74 -2.38 22.90 3.32
N LYS A 75 -3.57 22.65 2.75
CA LYS A 75 -4.55 21.70 3.31
C LYS A 75 -4.18 20.27 2.94
N ASP A 76 -3.49 19.57 3.83
CA ASP A 76 -3.20 18.14 3.68
C ASP A 76 -4.37 17.26 4.15
N PHE A 77 -4.56 16.10 3.49
CA PHE A 77 -5.56 15.09 3.88
C PHE A 77 -4.91 13.69 3.92
N PRO A 78 -3.98 13.45 4.86
CA PRO A 78 -3.14 12.26 4.84
C PRO A 78 -3.92 10.95 5.00
N TRP A 79 -5.04 10.96 5.71
CA TRP A 79 -5.91 9.79 5.79
C TRP A 79 -6.56 9.40 4.45
N GLN A 80 -6.91 10.40 3.64
CA GLN A 80 -7.50 10.15 2.32
C GLN A 80 -6.44 9.64 1.34
N GLU A 81 -5.24 10.22 1.40
CA GLU A 81 -4.07 9.75 0.67
C GLU A 81 -3.74 8.30 1.05
N TRP A 82 -3.67 7.98 2.34
CA TRP A 82 -3.41 6.64 2.84
C TRP A 82 -4.47 5.64 2.39
N ALA A 83 -5.76 6.00 2.47
CA ALA A 83 -6.84 5.16 1.97
C ALA A 83 -6.71 4.90 0.45
N ALA A 84 -6.27 5.88 -0.35
CA ALA A 84 -6.03 5.70 -1.77
C ALA A 84 -4.85 4.76 -2.07
N ILE A 85 -3.78 4.81 -1.25
CA ILE A 85 -2.65 3.87 -1.32
C ILE A 85 -3.12 2.46 -0.97
N LEU A 86 -3.82 2.28 0.15
CA LEU A 86 -4.27 0.97 0.61
C LEU A 86 -5.25 0.28 -0.34
N ARG A 87 -6.08 1.03 -1.07
CA ARG A 87 -7.00 0.47 -2.09
C ARG A 87 -6.29 -0.20 -3.27
N GLN A 88 -5.00 0.06 -3.46
CA GLN A 88 -4.20 -0.57 -4.52
C GLN A 88 -3.65 -1.92 -4.10
N LEU A 89 -3.73 -2.29 -2.81
CA LEU A 89 -3.33 -3.61 -2.35
C LEU A 89 -4.29 -4.66 -2.90
N PRO A 90 -3.78 -5.82 -3.37
CA PRO A 90 -4.65 -6.94 -3.71
C PRO A 90 -5.41 -7.36 -2.46
N ILE A 91 -6.74 -7.33 -2.54
CA ILE A 91 -7.58 -7.92 -1.49
C ILE A 91 -7.67 -9.41 -1.83
N ASP A 92 -6.80 -10.21 -1.21
CA ASP A 92 -7.00 -11.66 -1.18
C ASP A 92 -8.32 -11.91 -0.44
N ARG A 93 -9.38 -12.16 -1.20
CA ARG A 93 -10.57 -12.79 -0.63
C ARG A 93 -10.12 -14.17 -0.20
N PRO A 94 -10.31 -14.59 1.07
CA PRO A 94 -10.06 -15.97 1.43
C PRO A 94 -10.91 -16.84 0.49
N THR A 95 -10.23 -17.55 -0.39
CA THR A 95 -10.87 -18.54 -1.25
C THR A 95 -11.35 -19.59 -0.28
N ASN A 96 -12.64 -19.55 0.04
CA ASN A 96 -13.28 -20.57 0.83
C ASN A 96 -13.24 -21.82 -0.06
N VAL A 97 -12.12 -22.55 0.01
CA VAL A 97 -11.99 -23.85 -0.64
C VAL A 97 -12.99 -24.72 0.10
N LEU A 98 -14.21 -24.80 -0.43
CA LEU A 98 -15.12 -25.89 -0.11
C LEU A 98 -14.33 -27.16 -0.40
N SER A 99 -13.76 -27.74 0.65
CA SER A 99 -13.40 -29.15 0.65
C SER A 99 -14.71 -29.88 0.42
N THR A 100 -14.96 -30.22 -0.85
CA THR A 100 -15.80 -31.34 -1.23
C THR A 100 -15.27 -32.54 -0.45
N ARG A 101 -15.88 -32.80 0.72
CA ARG A 101 -15.75 -34.10 1.37
C ARG A 101 -16.25 -35.10 0.35
N GLY A 102 -15.31 -35.88 -0.18
CA GLY A 102 -15.60 -36.99 -1.04
C GLY A 102 -16.63 -37.90 -0.38
N ASN A 103 -17.60 -38.31 -1.19
CA ASN A 103 -18.45 -39.44 -0.91
C ASN A 103 -17.56 -40.63 -0.56
N HIS A 104 -17.68 -41.12 0.68
CA HIS A 104 -17.32 -42.49 1.01
C HIS A 104 -18.55 -43.19 1.56
N SER A 105 -19.03 -44.10 0.71
CA SER A 105 -19.83 -45.30 0.97
C SER A 105 -21.32 -45.13 1.28
#